data_AF-A0A2Z6P235-F1
#
_entry.id   AF-A0A2Z6P235-F1
#
_cell.length_a   1.000
_cell.length_b   1.000
_cell.length_c   1.000
_cell.angle_alpha   90.00
_cell.angle_beta   90.00
_cell.angle_gamma   90.00
#
_symmetry.space_group_name_H-M   'P 1'
#
loop_
_entity.id
_entity.type
_entity.pdbx_description
1 polymer ?
#
loop_
_entity_poly.entity_id
_entity_poly.type
_entity_poly.pdbx_seq_one_letter_code
_entity_poly.pdbx_strand_id
1 'polypeptide(L)'
;MKVRDVMIDWCKRQALIAGFSIVIWKSDNGAYNRKKFFILGCERGGVYKERKKKSKKEDTTTRKTLCPFRLRGYYLTSEQWSLSVVCGEHNHEMSKTLEGHLLVGRLKPEEKECVRELTKNLVAPKNIMTMLKGRNPDSKTNMKQIYNARQRFKTDVRGELSELQHLLKCCESHKYFHKCRTIGDSTTIQDIFWAHPESIKLFNTFPTVLMMDSTYKTNKYKMPLFEIVGVTSTEESYNVGFAYITNEKEDNFVWALETCKSLLISKETFPKVIVTDRDKSLMNAVAKVFLNSTALVCRVHVYKNVKAKFKALCKAKDEKMFQLLKTLKLQWNSIVDSTSEESYTTAVVDFRKMFENFPNFVKYVETTVLDPVKEKFVSGWTDSVMHIGNTTTNRVESQHGSQPCS
;
A
#
# COMPACT_ATOMS: atom_id res chain seq x y z
N MET A 1 -30.67 13.65 28.30
CA MET A 1 -29.30 14.18 28.17
C MET A 1 -29.08 15.19 29.31
N LYS A 2 -27.99 15.13 30.08
CA LYS A 2 -27.82 15.99 31.27
C LYS A 2 -27.60 17.45 30.84
N VAL A 3 -28.32 18.42 31.42
CA VAL A 3 -28.29 19.87 31.09
C VAL A 3 -26.86 20.44 30.97
N ARG A 4 -25.94 19.94 31.80
CA ARG A 4 -24.51 20.23 31.76
C ARG A 4 -23.86 19.96 30.40
N ASP A 5 -24.16 18.82 29.78
CA ASP A 5 -23.51 18.41 28.54
C ASP A 5 -24.04 19.24 27.35
N VAL A 6 -25.33 19.61 27.37
CA VAL A 6 -25.95 20.55 26.42
C VAL A 6 -25.24 21.90 26.46
N MET A 7 -24.97 22.42 27.66
CA MET A 7 -24.28 23.70 27.87
C MET A 7 -22.83 23.65 27.39
N ILE A 8 -22.11 22.57 27.65
CA ILE A 8 -20.74 22.36 27.17
C ILE A 8 -20.72 22.32 25.63
N ASP A 9 -21.65 21.61 25.01
CA ASP A 9 -21.73 21.53 23.54
C ASP A 9 -22.16 22.84 22.90
N TRP A 10 -23.04 23.62 23.55
CA TRP A 10 -23.31 24.99 23.15
C TRP A 10 -22.05 25.87 23.19
N CYS A 11 -21.28 25.83 24.29
CA CYS A 11 -20.03 26.59 24.39
C CYS A 11 -19.02 26.20 23.29
N LYS A 12 -18.92 24.90 22.98
CA LYS A 12 -18.05 24.43 21.88
C LYS A 12 -18.50 24.99 20.54
N ARG A 13 -19.81 25.00 20.24
CA ARG A 13 -20.33 25.57 18.99
C ARG A 13 -20.00 27.06 18.87
N GLN A 14 -20.19 27.83 19.95
CA GLN A 14 -19.86 29.25 19.96
C GLN A 14 -18.35 29.50 19.75
N ALA A 15 -17.50 28.70 20.40
CA ALA A 15 -16.05 28.79 20.19
C ALA A 15 -15.65 28.49 18.73
N LEU A 16 -16.30 27.49 18.10
CA LEU A 16 -16.05 27.16 16.69
C LEU A 16 -16.42 28.32 15.75
N ILE A 17 -17.56 28.97 15.98
CA ILE A 17 -17.99 30.16 15.22
C ILE A 17 -16.96 31.29 15.40
N ALA A 18 -16.43 31.45 16.62
CA ALA A 18 -15.41 32.44 16.94
C ALA A 18 -13.98 32.06 16.48
N GLY A 19 -13.79 30.92 15.81
CA GLY A 19 -12.50 30.55 15.19
C GLY A 19 -11.49 29.88 16.12
N PHE A 20 -11.93 29.33 17.25
CA PHE A 20 -11.08 28.54 18.17
C PHE A 20 -11.78 27.30 18.72
N SER A 21 -11.02 26.43 19.40
CA SER A 21 -11.58 25.23 20.03
C SER A 21 -11.35 25.25 21.54
N ILE A 22 -12.34 24.75 22.29
CA ILE A 22 -12.30 24.68 23.75
C ILE A 22 -12.33 23.23 24.24
N VAL A 23 -11.62 22.99 25.34
CA VAL A 23 -11.51 21.69 26.00
C VAL A 23 -11.93 21.81 27.46
N ILE A 24 -12.46 20.73 28.02
CA ILE A 24 -12.67 20.64 29.47
C ILE A 24 -11.30 20.55 30.13
N TRP A 25 -10.95 21.58 30.90
CA TRP A 25 -9.69 21.69 31.62
C TRP A 25 -9.77 21.03 32.99
N LYS A 26 -10.89 21.23 33.69
CA LYS A 26 -11.20 20.61 34.97
C LYS A 26 -12.71 20.40 35.06
N SER A 27 -13.14 19.31 35.66
CA SER A 27 -14.55 19.11 35.99
C SER A 27 -14.70 18.36 37.29
N ASP A 28 -15.66 18.78 38.11
CA ASP A 28 -16.04 18.12 39.35
C ASP A 28 -17.56 17.92 39.36
N ASN A 29 -17.98 16.68 39.59
CA ASN A 29 -19.38 16.29 39.64
C ASN A 29 -19.95 16.32 41.08
N GLY A 30 -19.17 16.80 42.05
CA GLY A 30 -19.63 17.07 43.41
C GLY A 30 -19.71 15.83 44.29
N ALA A 31 -18.58 15.15 44.49
CA ALA A 31 -18.49 14.15 45.56
C ALA A 31 -18.39 14.87 46.93
N TYR A 32 -19.06 14.34 47.95
CA TYR A 32 -19.02 14.84 49.34
C TYR A 32 -19.41 16.32 49.52
N ASN A 33 -20.66 16.69 49.18
CA ASN A 33 -21.22 18.06 49.36
C ASN A 33 -20.47 19.21 48.65
N ARG A 34 -19.56 18.92 47.71
CA ARG A 34 -18.89 19.95 46.90
C ARG A 34 -19.78 20.45 45.76
N LYS A 35 -19.79 21.77 45.54
CA LYS A 35 -20.53 22.38 44.43
C LYS A 35 -19.99 21.88 43.08
N LYS A 36 -20.89 21.41 42.21
CA LYS A 36 -20.55 20.91 40.87
C LYS A 36 -20.04 22.06 40.00
N PHE A 37 -18.93 21.84 39.30
CA PHE A 37 -18.39 22.84 38.38
C PHE A 37 -17.61 22.21 37.22
N PHE A 38 -17.42 22.98 36.16
CA PHE A 38 -16.48 22.67 35.09
C PHE A 38 -15.76 23.94 34.64
N ILE A 39 -14.54 23.77 34.15
CA ILE A 39 -13.72 24.83 33.56
C ILE A 39 -13.43 24.41 32.12
N LEU A 40 -13.80 25.25 31.17
CA LEU A 40 -13.42 25.13 29.76
C LEU A 40 -12.23 26.07 29.50
N GLY A 41 -11.26 25.63 28.71
CA GLY A 41 -10.14 26.47 28.28
C GLY A 41 -9.83 26.27 26.81
N CYS A 42 -9.09 27.20 26.22
CA CYS A 42 -8.65 27.06 24.83
C CYS A 42 -7.77 25.81 24.65
N GLU A 43 -7.90 25.12 23.52
CA GLU A 43 -7.05 23.97 23.15
C GLU A 43 -5.55 24.33 23.17
N ARG A 44 -5.18 25.58 22.86
CA ARG A 44 -3.79 26.08 22.93
C ARG A 44 -3.34 26.45 24.35
N GLY A 45 -4.21 26.31 25.37
CA GLY A 45 -3.89 26.57 26.77
C GLY A 45 -3.11 25.44 27.46
N GLY A 46 -2.24 25.81 28.41
CA GLY A 46 -1.42 24.90 29.22
C GLY A 46 -0.02 24.62 28.66
N VAL A 47 0.83 23.96 29.44
CA VAL A 47 2.17 23.49 29.02
C VAL A 47 2.04 22.08 28.42
N TYR A 48 2.81 21.77 27.38
CA TYR A 48 2.96 20.39 26.91
C TYR A 48 3.56 19.52 28.02
N LYS A 49 2.93 18.39 28.32
CA LYS A 49 3.48 17.38 29.21
C LYS A 49 3.87 16.16 28.39
N GLU A 50 5.16 15.83 28.39
CA GLU A 50 5.65 14.61 27.75
C GLU A 50 5.01 13.37 28.36
N ARG A 51 4.68 12.38 27.52
CA ARG A 51 4.23 11.07 27.99
C ARG A 51 5.46 10.21 28.30
N LYS A 52 5.44 9.50 29.45
CA LYS A 52 6.54 8.61 29.91
C LYS A 52 6.91 7.47 28.95
N LYS A 53 6.12 7.16 27.91
CA LYS A 53 6.48 6.18 26.85
C LYS A 53 6.79 6.94 25.55
N LYS A 54 8.07 7.01 25.19
CA LYS A 54 8.53 7.50 23.88
C LYS A 54 8.08 6.51 22.80
N SER A 55 7.20 6.94 21.90
CA SER A 55 7.05 6.32 20.57
C SER A 55 8.06 6.96 19.64
N LYS A 56 8.82 6.17 18.85
CA LYS A 56 9.88 6.58 17.89
C LYS A 56 9.40 7.46 16.71
N LYS A 57 8.69 8.55 16.97
CA LYS A 57 8.47 9.64 16.02
C LYS A 57 8.66 10.95 16.78
N GLU A 58 9.90 11.42 16.78
CA GLU A 58 10.23 12.82 16.98
C GLU A 58 9.58 13.61 15.82
N ASP A 59 9.19 14.86 16.08
CA ASP A 59 8.38 15.76 15.23
C ASP A 59 6.86 15.76 15.45
N THR A 60 6.45 16.04 16.69
CA THR A 60 5.19 16.77 16.90
C THR A 60 5.48 18.08 17.61
N THR A 61 5.56 19.18 16.87
CA THR A 61 5.56 20.52 17.45
C THR A 61 4.26 20.73 18.23
N THR A 62 4.36 21.17 19.49
CA THR A 62 3.20 21.44 20.33
C THR A 62 2.53 22.75 19.89
N ARG A 63 1.20 22.75 19.74
CA ARG A 63 0.42 23.97 19.47
C ARG A 63 0.01 24.71 20.75
N LYS A 64 0.57 24.31 21.90
CA LYS A 64 0.31 24.91 23.21
C LYS A 64 1.08 26.22 23.35
N THR A 65 0.37 27.32 23.49
CA THR A 65 0.91 28.68 23.66
C THR A 65 0.64 29.25 25.04
N LEU A 66 0.20 28.43 26.01
CA LEU A 66 -0.25 28.90 27.33
C LEU A 66 -1.43 29.88 27.27
N CYS A 67 -2.29 29.76 26.26
CA CYS A 67 -3.47 30.61 26.09
C CYS A 67 -4.30 30.76 27.40
N PRO A 68 -4.56 32.01 27.85
CA PRO A 68 -5.18 32.28 29.14
C PRO A 68 -6.72 32.13 29.14
N PHE A 69 -7.36 32.07 27.96
CA PHE A 69 -8.82 31.95 27.83
C PHE A 69 -9.42 30.85 28.72
N ARG A 70 -10.40 31.20 29.55
CA ARG A 70 -11.12 30.27 30.45
C ARG A 70 -12.59 30.66 30.61
N LEU A 71 -13.47 29.66 30.55
CA LEU A 71 -14.86 29.75 30.97
C LEU A 71 -15.08 28.84 32.16
N ARG A 72 -15.93 29.25 33.11
CA ARG A 72 -16.30 28.45 34.27
C ARG A 72 -17.81 28.27 34.30
N GLY A 73 -18.26 27.02 34.28
CA GLY A 73 -19.63 26.66 34.58
C GLY A 73 -19.75 26.19 36.02
N TYR A 74 -20.72 26.70 36.76
CA TYR A 74 -20.99 26.27 38.13
C TYR A 74 -22.49 26.05 38.34
N TYR A 75 -22.82 25.12 39.23
CA TYR A 75 -24.19 24.78 39.57
C TYR A 75 -24.67 25.64 40.73
N LEU A 76 -25.74 26.40 40.51
CA LEU A 76 -26.36 27.28 41.49
C LEU A 76 -27.25 26.48 42.46
N THR A 77 -27.52 27.07 43.62
CA THR A 77 -28.52 26.58 44.58
C THR A 77 -29.94 26.66 44.04
N SER A 78 -30.19 27.46 43.01
CA SER A 78 -31.45 27.52 42.24
C SER A 78 -31.63 26.34 41.27
N GLU A 79 -30.84 25.27 41.42
CA GLU A 79 -30.81 24.08 40.55
C GLU A 79 -30.48 24.35 39.07
N GLN A 80 -29.95 25.53 38.74
CA GLN A 80 -29.59 25.93 37.39
C GLN A 80 -28.07 26.00 37.19
N TRP A 81 -27.62 25.83 35.95
CA TRP A 81 -26.22 26.03 35.57
C TRP A 81 -25.98 27.48 35.14
N SER A 82 -24.94 28.11 35.68
CA SER A 82 -24.49 29.45 35.28
C SER A 82 -23.11 29.39 34.62
N LEU A 83 -22.90 30.21 33.59
CA LEU A 83 -21.63 30.36 32.87
C LEU A 83 -21.01 31.72 33.19
N SER A 84 -19.75 31.74 33.61
CA SER A 84 -18.95 32.96 33.76
C SER A 84 -17.70 32.90 32.90
N VAL A 85 -17.37 34.01 32.24
CA VAL A 85 -16.08 34.19 31.56
C VAL A 85 -15.03 34.52 32.63
N VAL A 86 -14.02 33.66 32.77
CA VAL A 86 -12.91 33.88 33.72
C VAL A 86 -11.80 34.70 33.07
N CYS A 87 -11.51 34.43 31.80
CA CYS A 87 -10.60 35.22 30.97
C CYS A 87 -11.06 35.10 29.51
N GLY A 88 -11.34 36.23 28.86
CA GLY A 88 -11.79 36.30 27.46
C GLY A 88 -10.65 36.49 26.45
N GLU A 89 -9.42 36.69 26.92
CA GLU A 89 -8.29 37.02 26.05
C GLU A 89 -7.61 35.78 25.46
N HIS A 90 -7.09 35.93 24.25
CA HIS A 90 -6.30 34.93 23.55
C HIS A 90 -4.94 35.52 23.16
N ASN A 91 -3.89 34.73 23.34
CA ASN A 91 -2.52 35.12 22.97
C ASN A 91 -2.09 34.59 21.60
N HIS A 92 -3.06 34.33 20.73
CA HIS A 92 -2.84 33.79 19.40
C HIS A 92 -3.96 34.23 18.47
N GLU A 93 -3.66 34.33 17.17
CA GLU A 93 -4.67 34.62 16.17
C GLU A 93 -5.71 33.49 16.07
N MET A 94 -6.96 33.89 15.82
CA MET A 94 -8.07 32.99 15.53
C MET A 94 -7.96 32.48 14.10
N SER A 95 -8.21 31.20 13.89
CA SER A 95 -8.04 30.60 12.57
C SER A 95 -9.31 30.76 11.74
N LYS A 96 -9.19 31.34 10.54
CA LYS A 96 -10.31 31.49 9.58
C LYS A 96 -10.85 30.13 9.08
N THR A 97 -10.03 29.08 9.11
CA THR A 97 -10.41 27.72 8.74
C THR A 97 -9.90 26.73 9.79
N LEU A 98 -10.82 26.06 10.49
CA LEU A 98 -10.48 25.04 11.50
C LEU A 98 -10.00 23.70 10.90
N GLU A 99 -9.62 23.68 9.63
CA GLU A 99 -9.11 22.49 8.95
C GLU A 99 -7.80 22.03 9.60
N GLY A 100 -7.74 20.73 9.94
CA GLY A 100 -6.59 20.16 10.64
C GLY A 100 -6.57 20.37 12.17
N HIS A 101 -7.59 20.98 12.78
CA HIS A 101 -7.72 20.96 14.25
C HIS A 101 -7.99 19.53 14.77
N LEU A 102 -7.21 19.11 15.78
CA LEU A 102 -7.19 17.75 16.31
C LEU A 102 -8.50 17.30 16.97
N LEU A 103 -9.30 18.26 17.43
CA LEU A 103 -10.60 18.02 18.06
C LEU A 103 -11.75 18.13 17.07
N VAL A 104 -11.70 19.12 16.17
CA VAL A 104 -12.78 19.42 15.22
C VAL A 104 -12.84 18.40 14.08
N GLY A 105 -11.69 17.88 13.64
CA GLY A 105 -11.68 16.80 12.65
C GLY A 105 -11.97 15.41 13.23
N ARG A 106 -12.22 15.25 14.54
CA ARG A 106 -12.49 13.91 15.08
C ARG A 106 -13.78 13.38 14.48
N LEU A 107 -13.69 12.19 13.89
CA LEU A 107 -14.85 11.42 13.47
C LEU A 107 -15.84 11.29 14.64
N LYS A 108 -17.06 11.74 14.41
CA LYS A 108 -18.22 11.48 15.28
C LYS A 108 -18.51 9.97 15.34
N PRO A 109 -19.26 9.48 16.35
CA PRO A 109 -19.60 8.05 16.45
C PRO A 109 -20.23 7.48 15.17
N GLU A 110 -21.17 8.20 14.57
CA GLU A 110 -21.83 7.83 13.30
C GLU A 110 -20.84 7.77 12.13
N GLU A 111 -19.95 8.77 12.03
CA GLU A 111 -18.92 8.81 10.99
C GLU A 111 -17.90 7.68 11.16
N LYS A 112 -17.58 7.27 12.41
CA LYS A 112 -16.73 6.10 12.67
C LYS A 112 -17.38 4.80 12.22
N GLU A 113 -18.69 4.64 12.44
CA GLU A 113 -19.43 3.47 11.98
C GLU A 113 -19.42 3.40 10.45
N CYS A 114 -19.70 4.53 9.79
CA CYS A 114 -19.62 4.64 8.33
C CYS A 114 -18.23 4.27 7.81
N VAL A 115 -17.16 4.79 8.43
CA VAL A 115 -15.79 4.39 8.07
C VAL A 115 -15.58 2.90 8.26
N ARG A 116 -16.09 2.31 9.34
CA ARG A 116 -15.96 0.88 9.63
C ARG A 116 -16.62 0.03 8.56
N GLU A 117 -17.87 0.31 8.25
CA GLU A 117 -18.67 -0.40 7.24
C GLU A 117 -18.02 -0.31 5.86
N LEU A 118 -17.65 0.89 5.42
CA LEU A 118 -16.99 1.10 4.13
C LEU A 118 -15.60 0.45 4.09
N THR A 119 -14.91 0.36 5.22
CA THR A 119 -13.63 -0.35 5.33
C THR A 119 -13.81 -1.86 5.21
N LYS A 120 -14.87 -2.41 5.80
CA LYS A 120 -15.24 -3.84 5.65
C LYS A 120 -15.53 -4.18 4.20
N ASN A 121 -16.16 -3.26 3.47
CA ASN A 121 -16.46 -3.39 2.03
C ASN A 121 -15.30 -2.97 1.11
N LEU A 122 -14.07 -2.87 1.63
CA LEU A 122 -12.84 -2.57 0.87
C LEU A 122 -12.85 -1.25 0.07
N VAL A 123 -13.71 -0.30 0.43
CA VAL A 123 -13.81 0.99 -0.25
C VAL A 123 -12.54 1.81 -0.06
N ALA A 124 -12.04 2.44 -1.12
CA ALA A 124 -10.84 3.26 -1.08
C ALA A 124 -10.98 4.45 -0.10
N PRO A 125 -9.96 4.78 0.70
CA PRO A 125 -10.03 5.87 1.70
C PRO A 125 -10.47 7.23 1.13
N LYS A 126 -10.12 7.53 -0.13
CA LYS A 126 -10.56 8.75 -0.82
C LYS A 126 -12.09 8.78 -0.99
N ASN A 127 -12.69 7.66 -1.40
CA ASN A 127 -14.13 7.55 -1.58
C ASN A 127 -14.86 7.61 -0.23
N ILE A 128 -14.28 7.03 0.81
CA ILE A 128 -14.79 7.18 2.19
C ILE A 128 -14.82 8.66 2.60
N MET A 129 -13.76 9.42 2.30
CA MET A 129 -13.73 10.85 2.58
C MET A 129 -14.84 11.60 1.84
N THR A 130 -15.02 11.33 0.55
CA THR A 130 -16.08 11.95 -0.26
C THR A 130 -17.46 11.64 0.31
N MET A 131 -17.73 10.38 0.69
CA MET A 131 -18.99 9.97 1.31
C MET A 131 -19.23 10.64 2.65
N LEU A 132 -18.20 10.77 3.49
CA LEU A 132 -18.32 11.48 4.78
C LEU A 132 -18.64 12.95 4.59
N LYS A 133 -17.96 13.64 3.66
CA LYS A 133 -18.23 15.05 3.35
C LYS A 133 -19.61 15.27 2.72
N GLY A 134 -20.09 14.31 1.92
CA GLY A 134 -21.45 14.35 1.36
C GLY A 134 -22.53 14.20 2.44
N ARG A 135 -22.32 13.32 3.43
CA ARG A 135 -23.25 13.14 4.56
C ARG A 135 -23.19 14.28 5.58
N ASN A 136 -22.03 14.90 5.75
CA ASN A 136 -21.82 15.98 6.72
C ASN A 136 -20.85 17.05 6.14
N PRO A 137 -21.37 18.07 5.45
CA PRO A 137 -20.57 19.15 4.85
C PRO A 137 -19.70 19.91 5.85
N ASP A 138 -20.14 19.97 7.12
CA ASP A 138 -19.42 20.64 8.21
C ASP A 138 -18.27 19.80 8.79
N SER A 139 -18.12 18.54 8.35
CA SER A 139 -17.06 17.66 8.84
C SER A 139 -15.69 18.18 8.41
N LYS A 140 -14.85 18.57 9.38
CA LYS A 140 -13.45 18.98 9.16
C LYS A 140 -12.48 17.79 9.21
N THR A 141 -12.99 16.58 8.94
CA THR A 141 -12.21 15.34 8.93
C THR A 141 -11.15 15.37 7.82
N ASN A 142 -9.95 14.93 8.14
CA ASN A 142 -8.84 14.81 7.19
C ASN A 142 -8.49 13.35 6.89
N MET A 143 -7.73 13.11 5.81
CA MET A 143 -7.37 11.75 5.38
C MET A 143 -6.65 10.96 6.48
N LYS A 144 -5.82 11.64 7.28
CA LYS A 144 -5.11 11.03 8.40
C LYS A 144 -6.06 10.43 9.44
N GLN A 145 -7.21 11.05 9.69
CA GLN A 145 -8.22 10.52 10.62
C GLN A 145 -8.92 9.28 10.07
N ILE A 146 -9.20 9.23 8.76
CA ILE A 146 -9.73 8.03 8.09
C ILE A 146 -8.72 6.88 8.21
N TYR A 147 -7.45 7.12 7.84
CA TYR A 147 -6.41 6.09 7.98
C TYR A 147 -6.25 5.60 9.42
N ASN A 148 -6.25 6.51 10.40
CA ASN A 148 -6.18 6.13 11.81
C ASN A 148 -7.39 5.31 12.27
N ALA A 149 -8.61 5.66 11.81
CA ALA A 149 -9.82 4.91 12.15
C ALA A 149 -9.82 3.51 11.51
N ARG A 150 -9.39 3.40 10.25
CA ARG A 150 -9.17 2.10 9.58
C ARG A 150 -8.18 1.24 10.34
N GLN A 151 -7.05 1.82 10.74
CA GLN A 151 -6.02 1.09 11.46
C GLN A 151 -6.53 0.57 12.82
N ARG A 152 -7.32 1.39 13.54
CA ARG A 152 -7.97 0.95 14.78
C ARG A 152 -8.92 -0.20 14.52
N PHE A 153 -9.80 -0.07 13.52
CA PHE A 153 -10.71 -1.16 13.16
C PHE A 153 -9.97 -2.45 12.79
N LYS A 154 -8.91 -2.38 11.96
CA LYS A 154 -8.07 -3.55 11.64
C LYS A 154 -7.47 -4.17 12.91
N THR A 155 -7.05 -3.34 13.87
CA THR A 155 -6.48 -3.81 15.15
C THR A 155 -7.55 -4.45 16.03
N ASP A 156 -8.74 -3.86 16.10
CA ASP A 156 -9.88 -4.38 16.87
C ASP A 156 -10.34 -5.74 16.34
N VAL A 157 -10.41 -5.90 15.01
CA VAL A 157 -10.74 -7.18 14.35
C VAL A 157 -9.67 -8.24 14.62
N ARG A 158 -8.40 -7.85 14.56
CA ARG A 158 -7.26 -8.75 14.81
C ARG A 158 -7.19 -9.19 16.28
N GLY A 159 -7.54 -8.29 17.21
CA GLY A 159 -7.33 -8.49 18.63
C GLY A 159 -5.85 -8.59 18.99
N GLU A 160 -5.52 -9.57 19.84
CA GLU A 160 -4.16 -9.81 20.35
C GLU A 160 -3.27 -10.61 19.39
N LEU A 161 -3.83 -11.12 18.28
CA LEU A 161 -3.09 -11.91 17.30
C LEU A 161 -2.01 -11.07 16.60
N SER A 162 -0.89 -11.71 16.26
CA SER A 162 0.10 -11.15 15.34
C SER A 162 -0.48 -11.05 13.91
N GLU A 163 0.14 -10.26 13.03
CA GLU A 163 -0.31 -10.16 11.63
C GLU A 163 -0.35 -11.54 10.93
N LEU A 164 0.63 -12.41 11.21
CA LEU A 164 0.71 -13.74 10.60
C LEU A 164 -0.31 -14.72 11.19
N GLN A 165 -0.52 -14.70 12.51
CA GLN A 165 -1.55 -15.53 13.15
C GLN A 165 -2.95 -15.17 12.65
N HIS A 166 -3.20 -13.88 12.42
CA HIS A 166 -4.45 -13.43 11.85
C HIS A 166 -4.61 -13.88 10.40
N LEU A 167 -3.55 -13.84 9.59
CA LEU A 167 -3.57 -14.38 8.23
C LEU A 167 -3.91 -15.88 8.23
N LEU A 168 -3.25 -16.68 9.06
CA LEU A 168 -3.52 -18.11 9.20
C LEU A 168 -4.97 -18.38 9.60
N LYS A 169 -5.47 -17.67 10.61
CA LYS A 169 -6.88 -17.76 11.03
C LYS A 169 -7.83 -17.43 9.88
N CYS A 170 -7.53 -16.40 9.09
CA CYS A 170 -8.34 -16.04 7.91
C CYS A 170 -8.28 -17.13 6.83
N CYS A 171 -7.12 -17.75 6.61
CA CYS A 171 -6.97 -18.86 5.69
C CYS A 171 -7.83 -20.05 6.12
N GLU A 172 -7.77 -20.43 7.40
CA GLU A 172 -8.58 -21.51 7.97
C GLU A 172 -10.07 -21.21 7.88
N SER A 173 -10.51 -20.01 8.31
CA SER A 173 -11.93 -19.66 8.36
C SER A 173 -12.59 -19.61 6.99
N HIS A 174 -11.83 -19.26 5.95
CA HIS A 174 -12.32 -19.19 4.57
C HIS A 174 -11.86 -20.38 3.72
N LYS A 175 -11.30 -21.43 4.33
CA LYS A 175 -10.84 -22.66 3.67
C LYS A 175 -9.83 -22.45 2.56
N TYR A 176 -8.96 -21.45 2.68
CA TYR A 176 -7.84 -21.27 1.76
C TYR A 176 -6.85 -22.41 1.96
N PHE A 177 -6.27 -22.88 0.85
CA PHE A 177 -5.05 -23.67 0.94
C PHE A 177 -3.96 -22.78 1.53
N HIS A 178 -3.18 -23.30 2.47
CA HIS A 178 -1.99 -22.63 2.95
C HIS A 178 -0.92 -23.65 3.35
N LYS A 179 0.34 -23.27 3.20
CA LYS A 179 1.50 -24.06 3.61
C LYS A 179 2.54 -23.14 4.23
N CYS A 180 3.10 -23.54 5.36
CA CYS A 180 4.16 -22.81 6.05
C CYS A 180 5.48 -23.57 5.97
N ARG A 181 6.59 -22.84 5.90
CA ARG A 181 7.95 -23.35 6.10
C ARG A 181 8.54 -22.71 7.35
N THR A 182 9.12 -23.53 8.22
CA THR A 182 9.75 -23.08 9.47
C THR A 182 11.27 -23.04 9.33
N ILE A 183 11.91 -22.27 10.22
CA ILE A 183 13.37 -22.23 10.33
C ILE A 183 13.82 -23.47 11.11
N GLY A 184 14.33 -24.49 10.41
CA GLY A 184 14.73 -25.77 11.01
C GLY A 184 13.60 -26.37 11.86
N ASP A 185 13.95 -26.84 13.06
CA ASP A 185 13.01 -27.44 14.01
C ASP A 185 12.28 -26.42 14.91
N SER A 186 12.41 -25.12 14.62
CA SER A 186 11.73 -24.08 15.39
C SER A 186 10.25 -23.94 15.00
N THR A 187 9.47 -23.31 15.87
CA THR A 187 8.08 -22.92 15.58
C THR A 187 7.99 -21.60 14.80
N THR A 188 9.11 -21.02 14.39
CA THR A 188 9.16 -19.73 13.71
C THR A 188 8.92 -19.91 12.22
N ILE A 189 7.81 -19.36 11.71
CA ILE A 189 7.49 -19.39 10.29
C ILE A 189 8.43 -18.46 9.53
N GLN A 190 9.11 -19.03 8.54
CA GLN A 190 9.99 -18.34 7.60
C GLN A 190 9.22 -17.91 6.35
N ASP A 191 8.46 -18.81 5.76
CA ASP A 191 7.73 -18.54 4.52
C ASP A 191 6.32 -19.11 4.64
N ILE A 192 5.35 -18.42 4.05
CA ILE A 192 3.96 -18.87 3.98
C ILE A 192 3.44 -18.69 2.57
N PHE A 193 2.81 -19.73 2.04
CA PHE A 193 2.11 -19.72 0.76
C PHE A 193 0.63 -19.91 1.02
N TRP A 194 -0.25 -19.19 0.32
CA TRP A 194 -1.69 -19.43 0.37
C TRP A 194 -2.38 -19.19 -0.97
N ALA A 195 -3.49 -19.90 -1.20
CA ALA A 195 -4.29 -19.81 -2.41
C ALA A 195 -5.78 -19.99 -2.10
N HIS A 196 -6.62 -19.20 -2.80
CA HIS A 196 -8.07 -19.30 -2.67
C HIS A 196 -8.59 -20.59 -3.37
N PRO A 197 -9.64 -21.27 -2.87
CA PRO A 197 -10.14 -22.49 -3.50
C PRO A 197 -10.58 -22.31 -4.96
N GLU A 198 -11.27 -21.21 -5.28
CA GLU A 198 -11.66 -20.92 -6.67
C GLU A 198 -10.45 -20.59 -7.55
N SER A 199 -9.41 -19.97 -6.98
CA SER A 199 -8.14 -19.73 -7.69
C SER A 199 -7.46 -21.04 -8.06
N ILE A 200 -7.50 -22.04 -7.19
CA ILE A 200 -6.95 -23.38 -7.45
C ILE A 200 -7.73 -24.06 -8.58
N LYS A 201 -9.07 -23.93 -8.60
CA LYS A 201 -9.90 -24.44 -9.71
C LYS A 201 -9.51 -23.77 -11.03
N LEU A 202 -9.44 -22.44 -11.06
CA LEU A 202 -9.00 -21.69 -12.25
C LEU A 202 -7.59 -22.08 -12.68
N PHE A 203 -6.69 -22.31 -11.74
CA PHE A 203 -5.33 -22.74 -12.04
C PHE A 203 -5.29 -24.12 -12.70
N ASN A 204 -6.11 -25.05 -12.24
CA ASN A 204 -6.21 -26.38 -12.86
C ASN A 204 -6.91 -26.36 -14.23
N THR A 205 -7.75 -25.35 -14.50
CA THR A 205 -8.40 -25.17 -15.81
C THR A 205 -7.52 -24.41 -16.81
N PHE A 206 -6.78 -23.39 -16.36
CA PHE A 206 -6.02 -22.47 -17.22
C PHE A 206 -4.54 -22.30 -16.77
N PRO A 207 -3.74 -23.38 -16.71
CA PRO A 207 -2.36 -23.31 -16.22
C PRO A 207 -1.36 -22.73 -17.25
N THR A 208 -1.77 -22.57 -18.51
CA THR A 208 -0.89 -22.37 -19.67
C THR A 208 0.13 -21.25 -19.52
N VAL A 209 -0.30 -20.09 -19.00
CA VAL A 209 0.53 -18.90 -18.87
C VAL A 209 0.47 -18.41 -17.43
N LEU A 210 1.64 -18.33 -16.79
CA LEU A 210 1.80 -17.72 -15.47
C LEU A 210 2.64 -16.46 -15.57
N MET A 211 2.29 -15.45 -14.78
CA MET A 211 3.09 -14.26 -14.52
C MET A 211 3.44 -14.22 -13.05
N MET A 212 4.69 -13.93 -12.74
CA MET A 212 5.21 -13.94 -11.38
C MET A 212 5.96 -12.64 -11.10
N ASP A 213 5.66 -12.02 -9.96
CA ASP A 213 6.32 -10.78 -9.53
C ASP A 213 6.43 -10.75 -8.00
N SER A 214 7.45 -10.06 -7.50
CA SER A 214 7.62 -9.80 -6.08
C SER A 214 7.40 -8.32 -5.78
N THR A 215 6.50 -8.00 -4.85
CA THR A 215 6.38 -6.61 -4.38
C THR A 215 7.61 -6.22 -3.57
N TYR A 216 8.01 -4.95 -3.67
CA TYR A 216 8.99 -4.36 -2.77
C TYR A 216 8.60 -4.52 -1.29
N LYS A 217 9.62 -4.78 -0.46
CA LYS A 217 9.66 -4.99 1.01
C LYS A 217 9.07 -3.83 1.84
N THR A 218 7.84 -3.44 1.55
CA THR A 218 7.15 -2.26 2.09
C THR A 218 6.35 -2.56 3.35
N ASN A 219 6.14 -3.84 3.68
CA ASN A 219 5.50 -4.22 4.93
C ASN A 219 6.45 -4.02 6.13
N LYS A 220 5.87 -3.98 7.34
CA LYS A 220 6.57 -3.82 8.63
C LYS A 220 7.71 -4.82 8.84
N TYR A 221 7.60 -6.00 8.23
CA TYR A 221 8.55 -7.11 8.34
C TYR A 221 9.64 -7.09 7.25
N LYS A 222 9.56 -6.15 6.31
CA LYS A 222 10.43 -6.07 5.12
C LYS A 222 10.48 -7.38 4.34
N MET A 223 9.39 -8.13 4.32
CA MET A 223 9.26 -9.37 3.56
C MET A 223 8.69 -9.08 2.17
N PRO A 224 9.29 -9.60 1.09
CA PRO A 224 8.66 -9.63 -0.22
C PRO A 224 7.35 -10.42 -0.20
N LEU A 225 6.31 -9.87 -0.84
CA LEU A 225 5.12 -10.63 -1.23
C LEU A 225 5.32 -11.07 -2.67
N PHE A 226 5.45 -12.37 -2.88
CA PHE A 226 5.50 -13.01 -4.18
C PHE A 226 4.09 -13.36 -4.65
N GLU A 227 3.68 -12.84 -5.79
CA GLU A 227 2.35 -13.05 -6.39
C GLU A 227 2.49 -13.88 -7.67
N ILE A 228 1.59 -14.86 -7.83
CA ILE A 228 1.50 -15.70 -9.02
C ILE A 228 0.12 -15.48 -9.65
N VAL A 229 0.12 -15.03 -10.90
CA VAL A 229 -1.10 -14.69 -11.65
C VAL A 229 -1.19 -15.56 -12.90
N GLY A 230 -2.36 -16.16 -13.14
CA GLY A 230 -2.67 -16.87 -14.37
C GLY A 230 -3.58 -16.05 -15.30
N VAL A 231 -3.79 -16.56 -16.52
CA VAL A 231 -4.68 -15.96 -17.52
C VAL A 231 -5.65 -17.00 -18.05
N THR A 232 -6.93 -16.64 -18.17
CA THR A 232 -7.96 -17.49 -18.77
C THR A 232 -7.93 -17.43 -20.30
N SER A 233 -8.70 -18.29 -20.97
CA SER A 233 -8.88 -18.24 -22.43
C SER A 233 -9.60 -16.97 -22.93
N THR A 234 -10.25 -16.22 -22.03
CA THR A 234 -10.90 -14.93 -22.32
C THR A 234 -10.02 -13.72 -21.99
N GLU A 235 -8.71 -13.95 -21.79
CA GLU A 235 -7.71 -12.93 -21.44
C GLU A 235 -7.95 -12.25 -20.08
N GLU A 236 -8.76 -12.85 -19.21
CA GLU A 236 -8.95 -12.38 -17.84
C GLU A 236 -7.84 -12.90 -16.94
N SER A 237 -7.34 -12.06 -16.04
CA SER A 237 -6.32 -12.44 -15.07
C SER A 237 -6.94 -12.97 -13.78
N TYR A 238 -6.37 -14.01 -13.20
CA TYR A 238 -6.75 -14.52 -11.90
C TYR A 238 -5.52 -14.78 -11.03
N ASN A 239 -5.66 -14.64 -9.72
CA ASN A 239 -4.59 -15.00 -8.79
C ASN A 239 -4.51 -16.51 -8.66
N VAL A 240 -3.34 -17.11 -8.84
CA VAL A 240 -3.09 -18.53 -8.53
C VAL A 240 -2.82 -18.67 -7.04
N GLY A 241 -1.95 -17.82 -6.51
CA GLY A 241 -1.58 -17.84 -5.10
C GLY A 241 -0.56 -16.77 -4.75
N PHE A 242 -0.31 -16.66 -3.46
CA PHE A 242 0.58 -15.68 -2.85
C PHE A 242 1.58 -16.37 -1.95
N ALA A 243 2.77 -15.80 -1.83
CA ALA A 243 3.72 -16.20 -0.82
C ALA A 243 4.39 -15.00 -0.15
N TYR A 244 4.42 -14.99 1.18
CA TYR A 244 5.41 -14.19 1.90
C TYR A 244 6.67 -15.01 2.01
N ILE A 245 7.75 -14.53 1.40
CA ILE A 245 9.06 -15.16 1.47
C ILE A 245 9.99 -14.31 2.33
N THR A 246 10.86 -14.93 3.12
CA THR A 246 11.82 -14.19 3.97
C THR A 246 12.87 -13.47 3.13
N ASN A 247 13.37 -14.14 2.09
CA ASN A 247 14.41 -13.59 1.20
C ASN A 247 14.07 -13.89 -0.27
N GLU A 248 14.48 -13.01 -1.19
CA GLU A 248 14.47 -13.27 -2.65
C GLU A 248 15.68 -14.12 -3.06
N LYS A 249 15.86 -15.25 -2.37
CA LYS A 249 16.88 -16.25 -2.72
C LYS A 249 16.23 -17.39 -3.48
N GLU A 250 17.05 -18.10 -4.25
CA GLU A 250 16.62 -19.21 -5.09
C GLU A 250 15.86 -20.29 -4.30
N ASP A 251 16.36 -20.67 -3.12
CA ASP A 251 15.69 -21.63 -2.23
C ASP A 251 14.26 -21.21 -1.82
N ASN A 252 14.05 -19.91 -1.53
CA ASN A 252 12.73 -19.40 -1.19
C ASN A 252 11.76 -19.50 -2.37
N PHE A 253 12.23 -19.16 -3.58
CA PHE A 253 11.42 -19.30 -4.78
C PHE A 253 11.14 -20.75 -5.13
N VAL A 254 12.13 -21.65 -5.02
CA VAL A 254 11.92 -23.09 -5.25
C VAL A 254 10.82 -23.62 -4.35
N TRP A 255 10.86 -23.32 -3.05
CA TRP A 255 9.81 -23.75 -2.13
C TRP A 255 8.41 -23.20 -2.49
N ALA A 256 8.32 -21.91 -2.85
CA ALA A 256 7.06 -21.30 -3.24
C ALA A 256 6.51 -21.90 -4.55
N LEU A 257 7.37 -22.13 -5.54
CA LEU A 257 7.01 -22.71 -6.83
C LEU A 257 6.66 -24.19 -6.73
N GLU A 258 7.37 -24.98 -5.91
CA GLU A 258 7.00 -26.37 -5.62
C GLU A 258 5.64 -26.47 -4.92
N THR A 259 5.39 -25.55 -3.99
CA THR A 259 4.09 -25.45 -3.32
C THR A 259 2.99 -25.10 -4.32
N CYS A 260 3.22 -24.11 -5.20
CA CYS A 260 2.31 -23.77 -6.28
C CYS A 260 2.07 -24.98 -7.22
N LYS A 261 3.14 -25.66 -7.64
CA LYS A 261 3.09 -26.86 -8.49
C LYS A 261 2.26 -27.99 -7.86
N SER A 262 2.29 -28.14 -6.53
CA SER A 262 1.50 -29.14 -5.82
C SER A 262 -0.01 -28.91 -5.87
N LEU A 263 -0.45 -27.71 -6.30
CA LEU A 263 -1.87 -27.40 -6.51
C LEU A 263 -2.43 -27.95 -7.83
N LEU A 264 -1.57 -28.40 -8.75
CA LEU A 264 -1.99 -29.02 -10.00
C LEU A 264 -2.35 -30.48 -9.79
N ILE A 265 -3.53 -30.87 -10.27
CA ILE A 265 -4.07 -32.23 -10.17
C ILE A 265 -3.34 -33.17 -11.13
N SER A 266 -3.05 -32.72 -12.36
CA SER A 266 -2.36 -33.51 -13.38
C SER A 266 -0.93 -33.02 -13.62
N LYS A 267 -0.03 -33.97 -13.88
CA LYS A 267 1.35 -33.68 -14.33
C LYS A 267 1.42 -33.28 -15.81
N GLU A 268 0.34 -33.44 -16.55
CA GLU A 268 0.25 -33.02 -17.96
C GLU A 268 -0.19 -31.55 -18.10
N THR A 269 -0.72 -30.97 -17.03
CA THR A 269 -1.27 -29.60 -17.01
C THR A 269 -0.26 -28.58 -16.49
N PHE A 270 1.05 -28.78 -16.74
CA PHE A 270 2.05 -27.79 -16.33
C PHE A 270 1.96 -26.52 -17.17
N PRO A 271 2.35 -25.35 -16.60
CA PRO A 271 2.47 -24.12 -17.35
C PRO A 271 3.38 -24.31 -18.57
N LYS A 272 2.99 -23.75 -19.71
CA LYS A 272 3.84 -23.73 -20.91
C LYS A 272 4.76 -22.52 -20.90
N VAL A 273 4.26 -21.40 -20.39
CA VAL A 273 4.97 -20.12 -20.35
C VAL A 273 4.93 -19.55 -18.95
N ILE A 274 6.08 -19.08 -18.48
CA ILE A 274 6.21 -18.34 -17.22
C ILE A 274 6.87 -17.00 -17.54
N VAL A 275 6.21 -15.89 -17.23
CA VAL A 275 6.72 -14.53 -17.39
C VAL A 275 7.16 -14.01 -16.03
N THR A 276 8.44 -13.66 -15.89
CA THR A 276 8.98 -13.13 -14.63
C THR A 276 9.59 -11.75 -14.82
N ASP A 277 9.83 -11.04 -13.73
CA ASP A 277 10.86 -10.00 -13.75
C ASP A 277 12.23 -10.66 -13.97
N ARG A 278 13.25 -9.87 -14.32
CA ARG A 278 14.58 -10.41 -14.65
C ARG A 278 15.38 -10.80 -13.40
N ASP A 279 14.73 -11.29 -12.36
CA ASP A 279 15.38 -11.75 -11.13
C ASP A 279 16.07 -13.10 -11.36
N LYS A 280 17.37 -13.14 -11.08
CA LYS A 280 18.20 -14.32 -11.34
C LYS A 280 17.79 -15.50 -10.45
N SER A 281 17.44 -15.24 -9.19
CA SER A 281 17.03 -16.29 -8.24
C SER A 281 15.71 -16.92 -8.68
N LEU A 282 14.74 -16.12 -9.10
CA LEU A 282 13.45 -16.57 -9.61
C LEU A 282 13.60 -17.33 -10.93
N MET A 283 14.38 -16.81 -11.88
CA MET A 283 14.63 -17.50 -13.15
C MET A 283 15.28 -18.88 -12.95
N ASN A 284 16.24 -18.99 -12.03
CA ASN A 284 16.86 -20.27 -11.68
C ASN A 284 15.85 -21.23 -11.03
N ALA A 285 15.02 -20.73 -10.11
CA ALA A 285 13.99 -21.53 -9.46
C ALA A 285 12.93 -22.03 -10.45
N VAL A 286 12.52 -21.20 -11.41
CA VAL A 286 11.61 -21.61 -12.50
C VAL A 286 12.23 -22.73 -13.32
N ALA A 287 13.50 -22.60 -13.73
CA ALA A 287 14.19 -23.64 -14.49
C ALA A 287 14.32 -24.97 -13.73
N LYS A 288 14.40 -24.93 -12.39
CA LYS A 288 14.43 -26.13 -11.54
C LYS A 288 13.07 -26.80 -11.34
N VAL A 289 12.02 -26.01 -11.10
CA VAL A 289 10.70 -26.53 -10.73
C VAL A 289 9.84 -26.86 -11.96
N PHE A 290 9.97 -26.06 -13.01
CA PHE A 290 9.17 -26.12 -14.24
C PHE A 290 10.07 -26.35 -15.46
N LEU A 291 10.73 -27.52 -15.51
CA LEU A 291 11.77 -27.84 -16.51
C LEU A 291 11.30 -27.71 -17.97
N ASN A 292 10.01 -27.96 -18.23
CA ASN A 292 9.45 -27.95 -19.59
C ASN A 292 8.76 -26.61 -19.94
N SER A 293 8.78 -25.63 -19.04
CA SER A 293 8.15 -24.33 -19.27
C SER A 293 9.16 -23.36 -19.88
N THR A 294 8.72 -22.57 -20.86
CA THR A 294 9.52 -21.47 -21.38
C THR A 294 9.44 -20.28 -20.43
N ALA A 295 10.59 -19.88 -19.88
CA ALA A 295 10.70 -18.69 -19.05
C ALA A 295 10.95 -17.44 -19.90
N LEU A 296 9.97 -16.54 -19.94
CA LEU A 296 10.04 -15.22 -20.57
C LEU A 296 10.38 -14.15 -19.54
N VAL A 297 10.98 -13.06 -20.00
CA VAL A 297 11.31 -11.90 -19.17
C VAL A 297 10.37 -10.75 -19.54
N CYS A 298 9.80 -10.12 -18.52
CA CYS A 298 8.87 -9.00 -18.68
C CYS A 298 9.51 -7.82 -19.45
N ARG A 299 8.99 -7.51 -20.65
CA ARG A 299 9.46 -6.41 -21.51
C ARG A 299 9.50 -5.06 -20.80
N VAL A 300 8.50 -4.77 -19.95
CA VAL A 300 8.40 -3.51 -19.20
C VAL A 300 9.53 -3.36 -18.17
N HIS A 301 9.79 -4.39 -17.38
CA HIS A 301 10.90 -4.42 -16.42
C HIS A 301 12.26 -4.30 -17.10
N VAL A 302 12.47 -4.98 -18.22
CA VAL A 302 13.70 -4.83 -19.02
C VAL A 302 13.88 -3.37 -19.46
N TYR A 303 12.84 -2.76 -20.03
CA TYR A 303 12.91 -1.37 -20.46
C TYR A 303 13.11 -0.40 -19.28
N LYS A 304 12.45 -0.62 -18.13
CA LYS A 304 12.67 0.18 -16.90
C LYS A 304 14.16 0.17 -16.52
N ASN A 305 14.82 -0.99 -16.58
CA ASN A 305 16.26 -1.12 -16.28
C ASN A 305 17.15 -0.44 -17.33
N VAL A 306 16.86 -0.63 -18.62
CA VAL A 306 17.58 0.04 -19.72
C VAL A 306 17.47 1.57 -19.59
N LYS A 307 16.26 2.08 -19.35
CA LYS A 307 15.97 3.49 -19.15
C LYS A 307 16.70 4.07 -17.93
N ALA A 308 16.71 3.36 -16.81
CA ALA A 308 17.42 3.78 -15.61
C ALA A 308 18.93 3.88 -15.86
N LYS A 309 19.50 2.87 -16.53
CA LYS A 309 20.93 2.87 -16.88
C LYS A 309 21.29 3.99 -17.86
N PHE A 310 20.44 4.24 -18.85
CA PHE A 310 20.62 5.35 -19.78
C PHE A 310 20.70 6.70 -19.05
N LYS A 311 19.75 6.98 -18.14
CA LYS A 311 19.76 8.22 -17.34
C LYS A 311 21.05 8.38 -16.53
N ALA A 312 21.52 7.30 -15.91
CA ALA A 312 22.74 7.32 -15.10
C ALA A 312 24.01 7.63 -15.92
N LEU A 313 24.07 7.15 -17.17
CA LEU A 313 25.23 7.31 -18.05
C LEU A 313 25.21 8.61 -18.87
N CYS A 314 24.03 9.09 -19.27
CA CYS A 314 23.89 10.22 -20.19
C CYS A 314 24.11 11.59 -19.51
N LYS A 315 23.74 11.75 -18.22
CA LYS A 315 23.91 12.98 -17.43
C LYS A 315 23.50 14.31 -18.14
N ALA A 316 22.55 14.25 -19.08
CA ALA A 316 22.08 15.43 -19.81
C ALA A 316 21.13 16.31 -18.98
N LYS A 317 20.99 17.60 -19.35
CA LYS A 317 19.95 18.50 -18.80
C LYS A 317 18.54 17.96 -19.09
N ASP A 318 17.57 18.27 -18.22
CA ASP A 318 16.23 17.67 -18.21
C ASP A 318 15.49 17.74 -19.56
N GLU A 319 15.55 18.88 -20.27
CA GLU A 319 14.86 19.07 -21.55
C GLU A 319 15.45 18.19 -22.67
N LYS A 320 16.79 18.11 -22.74
CA LYS A 320 17.50 17.22 -23.68
C LYS A 320 17.31 15.74 -23.32
N MET A 321 17.23 15.44 -22.01
CA MET A 321 16.99 14.09 -21.52
C MET A 321 15.60 13.57 -21.94
N PHE A 322 14.58 14.42 -21.93
CA PHE A 322 13.24 14.02 -22.36
C PHE A 322 13.22 13.55 -23.83
N GLN A 323 13.84 14.31 -24.74
CA GLN A 323 13.92 13.93 -26.15
C GLN A 323 14.73 12.64 -26.36
N LEU A 324 15.88 12.52 -25.69
CA LEU A 324 16.70 11.30 -25.76
C LEU A 324 15.95 10.06 -25.26
N LEU A 325 15.14 10.20 -24.20
CA LEU A 325 14.32 9.10 -23.68
C LEU A 325 13.18 8.71 -24.63
N LYS A 326 12.62 9.66 -25.38
CA LYS A 326 11.64 9.39 -26.42
C LYS A 326 12.28 8.59 -27.57
N THR A 327 13.44 9.02 -28.04
CA THR A 327 14.23 8.30 -29.06
C THR A 327 14.61 6.90 -28.57
N LEU A 328 15.06 6.78 -27.32
CA LEU A 328 15.38 5.49 -26.70
C LEU A 328 14.18 4.55 -26.70
N LYS A 329 12.99 5.04 -26.36
CA LYS A 329 11.78 4.22 -26.38
C LYS A 329 11.47 3.69 -27.78
N LEU A 330 11.57 4.54 -28.80
CA LEU A 330 11.27 4.16 -30.19
C LEU A 330 12.26 3.10 -30.70
N GLN A 331 13.56 3.32 -30.52
CA GLN A 331 14.59 2.37 -30.94
C GLN A 331 14.50 1.06 -30.16
N TRP A 332 14.22 1.13 -28.86
CA TRP A 332 14.01 -0.06 -28.04
C TRP A 332 12.82 -0.90 -28.50
N ASN A 333 11.69 -0.25 -28.80
CA ASN A 333 10.52 -0.94 -29.33
C ASN A 333 10.81 -1.61 -30.68
N SER A 334 11.57 -0.94 -31.57
CA SER A 334 12.00 -1.54 -32.85
C SER A 334 12.74 -2.86 -32.65
N ILE A 335 13.65 -2.92 -31.67
CA ILE A 335 14.36 -4.16 -31.31
C ILE A 335 13.41 -5.21 -30.75
N VAL A 336 12.58 -4.84 -29.77
CA VAL A 336 11.72 -5.79 -29.03
C VAL A 336 10.60 -6.37 -29.89
N ASP A 337 10.06 -5.56 -30.79
CA ASP A 337 8.94 -5.92 -31.67
C ASP A 337 9.42 -6.52 -33.00
N SER A 338 10.73 -6.69 -33.19
CA SER A 338 11.31 -7.38 -34.35
C SER A 338 10.80 -8.82 -34.41
N THR A 339 10.19 -9.20 -35.53
CA THR A 339 9.54 -10.51 -35.75
C THR A 339 10.45 -11.54 -36.43
N SER A 340 11.65 -11.14 -36.85
CA SER A 340 12.64 -12.02 -37.51
C SER A 340 14.07 -11.66 -37.07
N GLU A 341 15.02 -12.58 -37.25
CA GLU A 341 16.43 -12.32 -36.93
C GLU A 341 17.02 -11.19 -37.80
N GLU A 342 16.58 -11.06 -39.05
CA GLU A 342 17.00 -9.99 -39.96
C GLU A 342 16.51 -8.61 -39.50
N SER A 343 15.23 -8.51 -39.13
CA SER A 343 14.66 -7.25 -38.60
C SER A 343 15.30 -6.87 -37.27
N TYR A 344 15.54 -7.86 -36.40
CA TYR A 344 16.26 -7.67 -35.14
C TYR A 344 17.68 -7.14 -35.37
N THR A 345 18.43 -7.76 -36.28
CA THR A 345 19.81 -7.36 -36.59
C THR A 345 19.85 -5.93 -37.11
N THR A 346 18.92 -5.57 -38.00
CA THR A 346 18.77 -4.22 -38.53
C THR A 346 18.46 -3.21 -37.41
N ALA A 347 17.49 -3.53 -36.54
CA ALA A 347 17.10 -2.67 -35.43
C ALA A 347 18.25 -2.46 -34.41
N VAL A 348 19.06 -3.49 -34.14
CA VAL A 348 20.23 -3.38 -33.26
C VAL A 348 21.32 -2.50 -33.90
N VAL A 349 21.54 -2.61 -35.20
CA VAL A 349 22.49 -1.74 -35.93
C VAL A 349 22.03 -0.28 -35.87
N ASP A 350 20.75 -0.02 -36.10
CA ASP A 350 20.19 1.34 -36.04
C ASP A 350 20.24 1.91 -34.62
N PHE A 351 19.96 1.09 -33.60
CA PHE A 351 20.13 1.46 -32.20
C PHE A 351 21.59 1.83 -31.91
N ARG A 352 22.56 1.06 -32.39
CA ARG A 352 23.99 1.33 -32.20
C ARG A 352 24.39 2.66 -32.82
N LYS A 353 23.95 2.94 -34.04
CA LYS A 353 24.19 4.23 -34.72
C LYS A 353 23.56 5.39 -33.95
N MET A 354 22.31 5.24 -33.51
CA MET A 354 21.58 6.28 -32.79
C MET A 354 22.22 6.67 -31.45
N PHE A 355 22.85 5.71 -30.78
CA PHE A 355 23.49 5.88 -29.48
C PHE A 355 25.02 5.81 -29.54
N GLU A 356 25.63 6.06 -30.70
CA GLU A 356 27.09 6.00 -30.89
C GLU A 356 27.86 6.92 -29.92
N ASN A 357 27.27 8.07 -29.59
CA ASN A 357 27.80 9.04 -28.64
C ASN A 357 27.74 8.57 -27.16
N PHE A 358 27.15 7.39 -26.91
CA PHE A 358 27.03 6.77 -25.59
C PHE A 358 27.55 5.33 -25.60
N PRO A 359 28.84 5.11 -25.91
CA PRO A 359 29.39 3.76 -26.14
C PRO A 359 29.28 2.85 -24.91
N ASN A 360 29.42 3.41 -23.70
CA ASN A 360 29.24 2.66 -22.45
C ASN A 360 27.79 2.17 -22.25
N PHE A 361 26.81 2.92 -22.75
CA PHE A 361 25.41 2.53 -22.69
C PHE A 361 25.09 1.45 -23.72
N VAL A 362 25.56 1.60 -24.96
CA VAL A 362 25.42 0.58 -26.01
C VAL A 362 26.03 -0.74 -25.56
N LYS A 363 27.28 -0.70 -25.06
CA LYS A 363 27.97 -1.88 -24.51
C LYS A 363 27.16 -2.55 -23.39
N TYR A 364 26.57 -1.77 -22.49
CA TYR A 364 25.70 -2.30 -21.45
C TYR A 364 24.47 -3.01 -22.05
N VAL A 365 23.77 -2.39 -23.00
CA VAL A 365 22.57 -2.96 -23.60
C VAL A 365 22.88 -4.28 -24.31
N GLU A 366 23.93 -4.33 -25.12
CA GLU A 366 24.32 -5.55 -25.85
C GLU A 366 24.73 -6.65 -24.87
N THR A 367 25.80 -6.42 -24.10
CA THR A 367 26.43 -7.47 -23.28
C THR A 367 25.60 -7.91 -22.08
N THR A 368 24.79 -7.00 -21.52
CA THR A 368 24.05 -7.29 -20.29
C THR A 368 22.57 -7.44 -20.51
N VAL A 369 21.98 -7.08 -21.65
CA VAL A 369 20.53 -7.18 -21.86
C VAL A 369 20.19 -8.03 -23.07
N LEU A 370 20.74 -7.71 -24.24
CA LEU A 370 20.42 -8.41 -25.48
C LEU A 370 21.07 -9.79 -25.51
N ASP A 371 22.40 -9.88 -25.44
CA ASP A 371 23.15 -11.13 -25.58
C ASP A 371 22.69 -12.23 -24.61
N PRO A 372 22.47 -11.98 -23.31
CA PRO A 372 22.14 -13.06 -22.38
C PRO A 372 20.66 -13.48 -22.42
N VAL A 373 19.73 -12.63 -22.86
CA VAL A 373 18.29 -12.90 -22.69
C VAL A 373 17.37 -12.42 -23.84
N LYS A 374 17.88 -12.00 -25.01
CA LYS A 374 17.04 -11.54 -26.15
C LYS A 374 15.92 -12.52 -26.51
N GLU A 375 16.21 -13.82 -26.49
CA GLU A 375 15.29 -14.89 -26.83
C GLU A 375 14.07 -14.96 -25.89
N LYS A 376 14.19 -14.35 -24.71
CA LYS A 376 13.15 -14.35 -23.66
C LYS A 376 12.21 -13.15 -23.72
N PHE A 377 12.46 -12.15 -24.57
CA PHE A 377 11.63 -10.95 -24.62
C PHE A 377 11.46 -10.30 -26.01
N VAL A 378 12.22 -10.69 -27.04
CA VAL A 378 12.07 -10.19 -28.40
C VAL A 378 11.08 -11.06 -29.19
N SER A 379 10.13 -10.43 -29.90
CA SER A 379 9.02 -11.10 -30.61
C SER A 379 9.46 -12.23 -31.54
N GLY A 380 10.54 -12.05 -32.31
CA GLY A 380 11.03 -13.07 -33.24
C GLY A 380 11.40 -14.41 -32.60
N TRP A 381 11.68 -14.43 -31.29
CA TRP A 381 11.87 -15.66 -30.53
C TRP A 381 10.65 -15.98 -29.65
N THR A 382 10.06 -14.99 -28.99
CA THR A 382 8.96 -15.25 -28.03
C THR A 382 7.68 -15.74 -28.71
N ASP A 383 7.39 -15.27 -29.92
CA ASP A 383 6.14 -15.56 -30.63
C ASP A 383 6.10 -17.02 -31.14
N SER A 384 7.21 -17.76 -31.06
CA SER A 384 7.26 -19.21 -31.25
C SER A 384 6.57 -20.00 -30.13
N VAL A 385 6.21 -19.34 -29.02
CA VAL A 385 5.64 -19.96 -27.83
C VAL A 385 4.25 -19.38 -27.54
N MET A 386 3.32 -20.23 -27.10
CA MET A 386 1.92 -19.85 -26.84
C MET A 386 1.77 -19.03 -25.54
N HIS A 387 2.23 -17.78 -25.54
CA HIS A 387 2.13 -16.86 -24.40
C HIS A 387 0.83 -16.01 -24.39
N ILE A 388 -0.05 -16.16 -25.39
CA ILE A 388 -1.37 -15.50 -25.47
C ILE A 388 -1.25 -13.98 -25.31
N GLY A 389 -0.25 -13.37 -25.98
CA GLY A 389 0.03 -11.93 -25.87
C GLY A 389 0.63 -11.46 -24.53
N ASN A 390 0.84 -12.33 -23.54
CA ASN A 390 1.41 -11.95 -22.24
C ASN A 390 2.93 -11.91 -22.28
N THR A 391 3.49 -10.70 -22.43
CA THR A 391 4.94 -10.44 -22.45
C THR A 391 5.38 -9.49 -21.32
N THR A 392 4.45 -9.15 -20.41
CA THR A 392 4.66 -8.21 -19.31
C THR A 392 4.01 -8.71 -18.03
N THR A 393 4.56 -8.34 -16.87
CA THR A 393 3.94 -8.57 -15.55
C THR A 393 3.01 -7.42 -15.14
N ASN A 394 2.59 -6.53 -16.07
CA ASN A 394 1.70 -5.40 -15.76
C ASN A 394 0.40 -5.83 -15.10
N ARG A 395 -0.12 -7.02 -15.45
CA ARG A 395 -1.32 -7.59 -14.82
C ARG A 395 -1.08 -7.87 -13.33
N VAL A 396 0.11 -8.37 -12.98
CA VAL A 396 0.56 -8.53 -11.59
C VAL A 396 0.72 -7.17 -10.91
N GLU A 397 1.43 -6.22 -11.54
CA GLU A 397 1.59 -4.85 -10.99
C GLU A 397 0.23 -4.15 -10.76
N SER A 398 -0.75 -4.36 -11.65
CA SER A 398 -2.10 -3.80 -11.51
C SER A 398 -2.87 -4.42 -10.34
N GLN A 399 -2.65 -5.71 -10.06
CA GLN A 399 -3.22 -6.40 -8.92
C GLN A 399 -2.55 -5.97 -7.61
N HIS A 400 -1.24 -5.76 -7.59
CA HIS A 400 -0.57 -5.11 -6.45
C HIS A 400 -1.20 -3.76 -6.09
N GLY A 401 -1.56 -2.95 -7.10
CA GLY A 401 -2.20 -1.64 -6.89
C GLY A 401 -3.64 -1.69 -6.38
N SER A 402 -4.36 -2.80 -6.61
CA SER A 402 -5.74 -3.00 -6.17
C SER A 402 -5.83 -3.68 -4.80
N GLN A 403 -4.76 -4.34 -4.34
CA GLN A 403 -4.65 -4.84 -2.98
C GLN A 403 -4.52 -3.67 -2.00
N PRO A 404 -5.42 -3.53 -1.01
CA PRO A 404 -5.29 -2.48 -0.02
C PRO A 404 -3.98 -2.68 0.74
N CYS A 405 -3.02 -1.75 0.59
CA CYS A 405 -1.77 -1.74 1.33
C CYS A 405 -2.03 -2.13 2.79
N SER A 406 -1.37 -3.21 3.22
CA SER A 406 -1.45 -3.80 4.56
C SER A 406 -1.32 -2.74 5.64
#